data_AF-A0A972L217-F1
#
_entry.id   AF-A0A972L217-F1
#
_cell.length_a   1.000
_cell.length_b   1.000
_cell.length_c   1.000
_cell.angle_alpha   90.00
_cell.angle_beta   90.00
_cell.angle_gamma   90.00
#
_symmetry.space_group_name_H-M   'P 1'
#
loop_
_entity.id
_entity.type
_entity.pdbx_description
1 polymer ?
#
loop_
_entity_poly.entity_id
_entity_poly.type
_entity_poly.pdbx_seq_one_letter_code
_entity_poly.pdbx_strand_id
1 'polypeptide(L)'
;MLRILAPTLVISIQTRLTSARTQQTSRPTRPSKNVIQDDTLTAHNTRILAVKSATITNVSNITINSDSIAALRADVSNTALNKVERFSSIQGQAKFGLTSALTINNLIFLNGNLVDITQYSGVGTDTLTFKTPLSLYDNLVVFYQVGANTSNQIYWYGVEWDTTVADPSVTRIGNVQYQASLPIQNGMVRAVVNDDRTVNYYLDPNNSNKKADGTTANLTGADGQVMVIVPTHWERFERVGTKRRIELATVALPGFTKVTKYAIGAYEAYYNTTTGKLESRSGVMPTTNKTRANFRTYAAARGTGWHQLDYNSYFDIFSLYLTEYASFDSQTVLPGATNATSADWSTYNGSNPVIATGASNSYGNASASVPFSIANFVGGTATLNSHEADYRGIENVYGHIWQFVDGININYTSSTSAYAYIDSDPSTYADDTPTNYVLAGKITNASGYITSLLDNSLLPQTVGGSSSTYMTDYTWASSSQAGVWRVALWGASLSYSSNGGFLAASFDSPSGRVYGSIGGRLCLKIE
;
A
#
# COMPACT_ATOMS: atom_id res chain seq x y z
N MET A 1 -83.84 -15.65 58.50
CA MET A 1 -83.78 -17.09 58.11
C MET A 1 -82.79 -17.24 56.98
N LEU A 2 -82.27 -18.46 56.75
CA LEU A 2 -81.19 -18.81 55.80
C LEU A 2 -79.82 -18.17 56.18
N ARG A 3 -78.66 -18.85 56.34
CA ARG A 3 -78.20 -20.25 56.08
C ARG A 3 -78.38 -20.69 54.61
N ILE A 4 -77.43 -21.28 53.89
CA ILE A 4 -76.20 -22.06 54.22
C ILE A 4 -75.30 -22.06 52.94
N LEU A 5 -74.02 -22.48 52.83
CA LEU A 5 -73.05 -23.27 53.62
C LEU A 5 -71.59 -22.71 53.41
N ALA A 6 -70.58 -23.37 53.99
CA ALA A 6 -69.12 -23.21 53.78
C ALA A 6 -68.42 -24.52 54.29
N PRO A 7 -67.08 -24.68 54.37
CA PRO A 7 -65.94 -23.97 53.75
C PRO A 7 -65.42 -24.82 52.55
N THR A 8 -64.15 -25.00 52.13
CA THR A 8 -62.75 -24.69 52.55
C THR A 8 -61.90 -24.66 51.24
N LEU A 9 -60.56 -24.62 51.10
CA LEU A 9 -59.35 -24.72 51.95
C LEU A 9 -58.28 -23.79 51.34
N VAL A 10 -58.00 -22.61 51.92
CA VAL A 10 -56.84 -22.32 52.79
C VAL A 10 -55.47 -22.76 52.25
N ILE A 11 -54.66 -21.78 51.81
CA ILE A 11 -53.41 -21.38 52.49
C ILE A 11 -53.32 -19.83 52.39
N SER A 12 -52.87 -19.18 53.47
CA SER A 12 -52.77 -17.71 53.61
C SER A 12 -51.49 -17.21 52.89
N ILE A 13 -51.44 -16.09 52.15
CA ILE A 13 -51.81 -14.68 52.45
C ILE A 13 -51.07 -14.12 53.67
N GLN A 14 -50.35 -13.01 53.49
CA GLN A 14 -50.26 -11.98 54.52
C GLN A 14 -50.47 -10.61 53.87
N THR A 15 -51.43 -9.85 54.37
CA THR A 15 -51.86 -8.55 53.83
C THR A 15 -51.46 -7.39 54.75
N ARG A 16 -51.49 -6.19 54.17
CA ARG A 16 -51.31 -4.87 54.78
C ARG A 16 -51.81 -4.75 56.23
N LEU A 17 -51.11 -3.92 57.01
CA LEU A 17 -51.70 -3.19 58.15
C LEU A 17 -51.41 -1.69 58.02
N THR A 18 -52.23 -0.88 58.67
CA THR A 18 -52.27 0.58 58.55
C THR A 18 -52.15 1.28 59.91
N SER A 19 -51.94 2.60 59.85
CA SER A 19 -52.28 3.62 60.86
C SER A 19 -51.26 4.03 61.95
N ALA A 20 -51.18 5.35 62.09
CA ALA A 20 -51.25 6.13 63.32
C ALA A 20 -50.25 5.93 64.50
N ARG A 21 -49.35 6.93 64.61
CA ARG A 21 -49.18 7.82 65.79
C ARG A 21 -48.40 7.31 67.04
N THR A 22 -47.59 8.24 67.55
CA THR A 22 -47.17 8.46 68.97
C THR A 22 -45.88 7.83 69.52
N GLN A 23 -44.96 8.74 69.87
CA GLN A 23 -43.96 8.74 70.97
C GLN A 23 -42.75 7.78 71.04
N GLN A 24 -41.66 8.40 71.49
CA GLN A 24 -40.27 7.92 71.59
C GLN A 24 -40.02 7.00 72.79
N THR A 25 -39.10 6.06 72.63
CA THR A 25 -37.77 5.99 73.30
C THR A 25 -36.93 4.94 72.54
N SER A 26 -35.61 4.97 72.43
CA SER A 26 -34.57 5.51 73.34
C SER A 26 -33.43 6.29 72.62
N ARG A 27 -32.19 6.23 73.15
CA ARG A 27 -31.05 7.19 73.02
C ARG A 27 -29.73 6.38 72.96
N PRO A 28 -28.58 6.87 72.42
CA PRO A 28 -28.20 8.15 71.76
C PRO A 28 -27.83 7.96 70.26
N THR A 29 -27.34 8.92 69.44
CA THR A 29 -26.68 10.24 69.63
C THR A 29 -27.16 11.36 68.68
N ARG A 30 -27.06 12.62 69.16
CA ARG A 30 -26.93 13.91 68.42
C ARG A 30 -25.94 13.87 67.23
N PRO A 31 -25.89 14.88 66.32
CA PRO A 31 -26.85 15.94 65.91
C PRO A 31 -27.11 15.84 64.37
N SER A 32 -27.51 16.80 63.51
CA SER A 32 -28.03 18.20 63.54
C SER A 32 -29.30 18.24 62.63
N LYS A 33 -29.98 19.30 62.18
CA LYS A 33 -29.92 20.79 62.16
C LYS A 33 -29.09 21.57 61.11
N ASN A 34 -29.80 22.52 60.47
CA ASN A 34 -29.42 23.78 59.79
C ASN A 34 -28.61 23.79 58.46
N VAL A 35 -29.30 24.27 57.40
CA VAL A 35 -28.94 25.38 56.49
C VAL A 35 -27.58 25.37 55.76
N ILE A 36 -27.66 25.26 54.42
CA ILE A 36 -26.72 25.71 53.36
C ILE A 36 -25.23 25.37 53.57
N GLN A 37 -24.77 24.36 52.83
CA GLN A 37 -23.66 24.55 51.89
C GLN A 37 -23.69 23.48 50.79
N ASP A 38 -22.78 23.58 49.83
CA ASP A 38 -22.64 22.67 48.69
C ASP A 38 -22.43 21.22 49.14
N ASP A 39 -23.01 20.24 48.42
CA ASP A 39 -22.22 19.06 48.07
C ASP A 39 -22.69 18.34 46.80
N THR A 40 -21.70 17.71 46.19
CA THR A 40 -21.66 16.88 45.00
C THR A 40 -22.78 15.82 44.87
N LEU A 41 -23.39 15.75 43.68
CA LEU A 41 -24.14 14.55 43.26
C LEU A 41 -23.14 13.43 42.94
N THR A 42 -22.72 12.70 43.98
CA THR A 42 -21.81 11.55 43.87
C THR A 42 -22.44 10.48 42.97
N ALA A 43 -21.78 10.21 41.83
CA ALA A 43 -22.29 9.30 40.81
C ALA A 43 -22.22 7.83 41.27
N HIS A 44 -23.31 7.32 41.83
CA HIS A 44 -23.44 5.89 42.14
C HIS A 44 -23.58 5.05 40.86
N ASN A 45 -22.51 4.30 40.56
CA ASN A 45 -22.41 3.31 39.48
C ASN A 45 -23.63 2.36 39.41
N THR A 46 -24.63 2.72 38.60
CA THR A 46 -25.83 1.89 38.39
C THR A 46 -25.56 0.88 37.27
N ARG A 47 -24.78 -0.14 37.65
CA ARG A 47 -24.26 -1.22 36.80
C ARG A 47 -25.39 -2.14 36.32
N ILE A 48 -26.00 -1.84 35.18
CA ILE A 48 -27.00 -2.72 34.55
C ILE A 48 -26.29 -3.99 34.05
N LEU A 49 -26.47 -5.08 34.79
CA LEU A 49 -25.95 -6.41 34.49
C LEU A 49 -27.05 -7.27 33.85
N ALA A 50 -26.66 -8.00 32.79
CA ALA A 50 -27.41 -9.04 32.09
C ALA A 50 -28.72 -8.66 31.37
N VAL A 51 -28.73 -8.88 30.05
CA VAL A 51 -29.44 -10.05 29.50
C VAL A 51 -28.45 -10.80 28.60
N LYS A 52 -28.33 -12.11 28.80
CA LYS A 52 -27.59 -13.01 27.90
C LYS A 52 -28.61 -13.60 26.92
N SER A 53 -28.28 -13.63 25.61
CA SER A 53 -29.11 -14.14 24.51
C SER A 53 -30.54 -13.58 24.43
N ALA A 54 -30.74 -12.56 23.58
CA ALA A 54 -32.05 -12.13 23.10
C ALA A 54 -32.01 -11.99 21.57
N THR A 55 -32.64 -12.92 20.85
CA THR A 55 -32.73 -12.88 19.38
C THR A 55 -33.71 -11.80 18.95
N ILE A 56 -33.25 -10.80 18.18
CA ILE A 56 -34.07 -9.62 17.82
C ILE A 56 -34.90 -9.93 16.57
N THR A 57 -36.09 -10.49 16.77
CA THR A 57 -37.08 -10.76 15.71
C THR A 57 -38.10 -9.63 15.54
N ASN A 58 -37.64 -8.46 15.08
CA ASN A 58 -38.37 -7.52 14.21
C ASN A 58 -37.51 -6.28 13.89
N VAL A 59 -37.33 -5.97 12.60
CA VAL A 59 -36.58 -4.78 12.11
C VAL A 59 -37.43 -3.93 11.14
N SER A 60 -38.74 -4.16 11.15
CA SER A 60 -39.71 -3.80 10.11
C SER A 60 -40.03 -2.30 9.97
N ASN A 61 -39.59 -1.46 10.91
CA ASN A 61 -39.96 -0.03 10.99
C ASN A 61 -38.78 0.94 10.74
N ILE A 62 -37.72 0.53 10.03
CA ILE A 62 -36.54 1.37 9.76
C ILE A 62 -36.37 1.61 8.25
N THR A 63 -37.10 2.60 7.72
CA THR A 63 -36.97 3.09 6.34
C THR A 63 -35.72 3.98 6.21
N ILE A 64 -34.73 3.56 5.41
CA ILE A 64 -33.47 4.30 5.17
C ILE A 64 -33.09 4.18 3.69
N ASN A 65 -32.83 5.32 3.03
CA ASN A 65 -32.30 5.38 1.66
C ASN A 65 -30.77 5.47 1.65
N SER A 66 -30.09 4.34 1.46
CA SER A 66 -28.73 4.26 0.87
C SER A 66 -28.24 2.80 0.88
N ASP A 67 -27.79 2.28 -0.26
CA ASP A 67 -27.42 0.87 -0.42
C ASP A 67 -26.21 0.44 0.43
N SER A 68 -25.28 1.38 0.70
CA SER A 68 -24.14 1.15 1.59
C SER A 68 -24.52 0.80 3.03
N ILE A 69 -25.69 1.25 3.52
CA ILE A 69 -26.20 0.93 4.87
C ILE A 69 -27.00 -0.39 4.88
N ALA A 70 -27.32 -0.96 3.73
CA ALA A 70 -27.87 -2.32 3.63
C ALA A 70 -26.77 -3.36 3.88
N ALA A 71 -25.61 -3.20 3.24
CA ALA A 71 -24.43 -4.05 3.44
C ALA A 71 -23.98 -4.07 4.91
N LEU A 72 -23.81 -2.89 5.53
CA LEU A 72 -23.42 -2.77 6.95
C LEU A 72 -24.40 -3.50 7.90
N ARG A 73 -25.71 -3.50 7.60
CA ARG A 73 -26.71 -4.18 8.42
C ARG A 73 -26.69 -5.71 8.28
N ALA A 74 -26.20 -6.25 7.16
CA ALA A 74 -26.00 -7.69 7.03
C ALA A 74 -24.89 -8.18 7.98
N ASP A 75 -23.71 -7.53 8.00
CA ASP A 75 -22.58 -7.94 8.85
C ASP A 75 -22.85 -7.75 10.35
N VAL A 76 -23.54 -6.68 10.75
CA VAL A 76 -23.95 -6.44 12.15
C VAL A 76 -24.92 -7.52 12.66
N SER A 77 -25.64 -8.20 11.77
CA SER A 77 -26.53 -9.32 12.15
C SER A 77 -25.80 -10.65 12.40
N ASN A 78 -24.53 -10.76 11.98
CA ASN A 78 -23.83 -12.05 11.83
C ASN A 78 -22.51 -12.12 12.63
N THR A 79 -22.25 -11.19 13.54
CA THR A 79 -21.01 -11.11 14.34
C THR A 79 -21.26 -11.09 15.85
N ALA A 80 -20.38 -11.76 16.61
CA ALA A 80 -20.50 -11.91 18.05
C ALA A 80 -20.10 -10.63 18.81
N LEU A 81 -21.02 -9.67 18.89
CA LEU A 81 -20.88 -8.45 19.69
C LEU A 81 -20.97 -8.78 21.18
N ASN A 82 -19.83 -9.17 21.76
CA ASN A 82 -19.73 -9.77 23.10
C ASN A 82 -20.05 -8.79 24.25
N LYS A 83 -20.13 -7.48 23.98
CA LYS A 83 -20.43 -6.45 24.98
C LYS A 83 -20.99 -5.18 24.34
N VAL A 84 -21.98 -4.58 25.00
CA VAL A 84 -22.59 -3.30 24.60
C VAL A 84 -22.66 -2.40 25.84
N GLU A 85 -22.20 -1.16 25.72
CA GLU A 85 -22.38 -0.11 26.72
C GLU A 85 -23.21 1.03 26.14
N ARG A 86 -24.02 1.67 27.00
CA ARG A 86 -24.98 2.70 26.62
C ARG A 86 -24.91 3.87 27.59
N PHE A 87 -24.93 5.08 27.05
CA PHE A 87 -24.85 6.31 27.82
C PHE A 87 -25.84 7.33 27.24
N SER A 88 -26.48 8.12 28.10
CA SER A 88 -27.16 9.34 27.70
C SER A 88 -26.31 10.52 28.15
N SER A 89 -26.04 11.46 27.26
CA SER A 89 -25.17 12.61 27.53
C SER A 89 -25.87 13.71 28.33
N ILE A 90 -25.08 14.43 29.13
CA ILE A 90 -25.45 15.76 29.62
C ILE A 90 -24.95 16.85 28.66
N GLN A 91 -25.55 18.03 28.69
CA GLN A 91 -25.19 19.14 27.81
C GLN A 91 -23.70 19.50 27.93
N GLY A 92 -22.99 19.51 26.80
CA GLY A 92 -21.56 19.82 26.77
C GLY A 92 -20.65 18.65 27.17
N GLN A 93 -21.19 17.45 27.38
CA GLN A 93 -20.37 16.27 27.67
C GLN A 93 -19.59 15.84 26.42
N ALA A 94 -18.27 15.76 26.56
CA ALA A 94 -17.38 15.22 25.53
C ALA A 94 -16.78 13.85 25.89
N LYS A 95 -16.86 13.40 27.16
CA LYS A 95 -16.12 12.23 27.65
C LYS A 95 -17.02 11.15 28.27
N PHE A 96 -16.68 9.89 28.00
CA PHE A 96 -17.38 8.70 28.49
C PHE A 96 -16.36 7.66 28.98
N GLY A 97 -16.44 7.32 30.26
CA GLY A 97 -15.69 6.21 30.83
C GLY A 97 -16.28 4.88 30.37
N LEU A 98 -15.43 4.01 29.85
CA LEU A 98 -15.73 2.72 29.26
C LEU A 98 -15.29 1.61 30.22
N THR A 99 -16.06 0.52 30.34
CA THR A 99 -15.65 -0.58 31.25
C THR A 99 -14.68 -1.59 30.60
N SER A 100 -14.06 -1.21 29.48
CA SER A 100 -12.92 -1.88 28.81
C SER A 100 -12.23 -0.87 27.88
N ALA A 101 -10.96 -1.09 27.53
CA ALA A 101 -10.24 -0.20 26.62
C ALA A 101 -10.88 -0.16 25.22
N LEU A 102 -10.95 1.03 24.63
CA LEU A 102 -11.41 1.28 23.27
C LEU A 102 -10.36 0.78 22.27
N THR A 103 -10.77 -0.02 21.30
CA THR A 103 -9.93 -0.47 20.18
C THR A 103 -10.38 0.21 18.89
N ILE A 104 -9.57 0.09 17.82
CA ILE A 104 -9.98 0.53 16.48
C ILE A 104 -11.15 -0.30 15.89
N ASN A 105 -11.42 -1.48 16.46
CA ASN A 105 -12.52 -2.37 16.07
C ASN A 105 -13.84 -2.11 16.83
N ASN A 106 -13.91 -1.05 17.65
CA ASN A 106 -15.14 -0.69 18.37
C ASN A 106 -16.08 0.13 17.48
N LEU A 107 -17.35 -0.27 17.38
CA LEU A 107 -18.39 0.53 16.73
C LEU A 107 -19.05 1.47 17.73
N ILE A 108 -19.15 2.76 17.39
CA ILE A 108 -19.73 3.80 18.23
C ILE A 108 -20.89 4.44 17.48
N PHE A 109 -22.05 4.53 18.11
CA PHE A 109 -23.26 5.14 17.56
C PHE A 109 -23.73 6.32 18.42
N LEU A 110 -24.13 7.40 17.79
CA LEU A 110 -24.68 8.61 18.41
C LEU A 110 -26.06 8.91 17.80
N ASN A 111 -27.10 8.92 18.63
CA ASN A 111 -28.50 9.06 18.20
C ASN A 111 -28.92 8.06 17.10
N GLY A 112 -28.33 6.85 17.12
CA GLY A 112 -28.57 5.78 16.15
C GLY A 112 -27.71 5.85 14.88
N ASN A 113 -26.97 6.93 14.64
CA ASN A 113 -26.04 7.05 13.51
C ASN A 113 -24.64 6.55 13.91
N LEU A 114 -23.93 5.89 13.00
CA LEU A 114 -22.53 5.49 13.21
C LEU A 114 -21.64 6.74 13.29
N VAL A 115 -20.73 6.79 14.26
CA VAL A 115 -19.77 7.89 14.46
C VAL A 115 -18.47 7.58 13.75
N ASP A 116 -17.99 8.51 12.93
CA ASP A 116 -16.70 8.42 12.25
C ASP A 116 -15.54 8.54 13.26
N ILE A 117 -14.48 7.73 13.10
CA ILE A 117 -13.31 7.72 14.00
C ILE A 117 -12.58 9.07 14.08
N THR A 118 -12.70 9.91 13.05
CA THR A 118 -12.18 11.29 13.06
C THR A 118 -12.94 12.22 14.01
N GLN A 119 -14.14 11.86 14.50
CA GLN A 119 -14.94 12.66 15.42
C GLN A 119 -14.61 12.40 16.91
N TYR A 120 -13.82 11.37 17.22
CA TYR A 120 -13.44 11.02 18.58
C TYR A 120 -11.93 10.72 18.76
N SER A 121 -11.55 10.39 19.99
CA SER A 121 -10.22 9.91 20.40
C SER A 121 -10.36 9.02 21.65
N GLY A 122 -9.26 8.39 22.07
CA GLY A 122 -9.21 7.49 23.23
C GLY A 122 -8.93 6.02 22.91
N VAL A 123 -8.64 5.67 21.66
CA VAL A 123 -8.20 4.31 21.29
C VAL A 123 -6.93 3.96 22.07
N GLY A 124 -6.90 2.77 22.66
CA GLY A 124 -5.88 2.32 23.62
C GLY A 124 -6.18 2.68 25.09
N THR A 125 -7.26 3.40 25.37
CA THR A 125 -7.66 3.81 26.74
C THR A 125 -9.11 3.40 27.05
N ASP A 126 -9.47 3.40 28.32
CA ASP A 126 -10.83 3.18 28.83
C ASP A 126 -11.70 4.46 28.80
N THR A 127 -11.36 5.46 28.00
CA THR A 127 -12.09 6.73 27.93
C THR A 127 -12.33 7.17 26.49
N LEU A 128 -13.58 7.11 26.02
CA LEU A 128 -13.98 7.71 24.75
C LEU A 128 -14.11 9.24 24.91
N THR A 129 -13.47 10.01 24.03
CA THR A 129 -13.59 11.47 23.99
C THR A 129 -14.02 11.95 22.60
N PHE A 130 -15.21 12.57 22.50
CA PHE A 130 -15.65 13.27 21.30
C PHE A 130 -14.90 14.61 21.15
N LYS A 131 -14.59 15.00 19.91
CA LYS A 131 -13.90 16.27 19.60
C LYS A 131 -14.83 17.48 19.68
N THR A 132 -16.11 17.28 19.39
CA THR A 132 -17.19 18.26 19.62
C THR A 132 -18.03 17.83 20.83
N PRO A 133 -18.33 18.74 21.78
CA PRO A 133 -19.23 18.44 22.89
C PRO A 133 -20.63 18.03 22.42
N LEU A 134 -21.26 17.09 23.12
CA LEU A 134 -22.58 16.57 22.78
C LEU A 134 -23.73 17.45 23.31
N SER A 135 -24.90 17.29 22.70
CA SER A 135 -26.15 17.94 23.11
C SER A 135 -26.73 17.28 24.36
N LEU A 136 -27.74 17.89 24.97
CA LEU A 136 -28.45 17.27 26.10
C LEU A 136 -29.25 16.06 25.62
N TYR A 137 -29.08 14.91 26.28
CA TYR A 137 -29.75 13.63 25.97
C TYR A 137 -29.38 12.99 24.62
N ASP A 138 -28.24 13.31 24.00
CA ASP A 138 -27.73 12.49 22.90
C ASP A 138 -27.44 11.07 23.41
N ASN A 139 -27.90 10.07 22.66
CA ASN A 139 -27.85 8.66 23.04
C ASN A 139 -26.65 7.98 22.39
N LEU A 140 -25.67 7.65 23.22
CA LEU A 140 -24.43 6.99 22.84
C LEU A 140 -24.53 5.47 23.06
N VAL A 141 -24.12 4.69 22.07
CA VAL A 141 -23.97 3.23 22.19
C VAL A 141 -22.58 2.83 21.72
N VAL A 142 -21.85 2.09 22.55
CA VAL A 142 -20.51 1.58 22.25
C VAL A 142 -20.55 0.05 22.22
N PHE A 143 -20.17 -0.53 21.10
CA PHE A 143 -20.04 -1.97 20.90
C PHE A 143 -18.56 -2.37 20.94
N TYR A 144 -18.26 -3.47 21.63
CA TYR A 144 -16.91 -4.03 21.69
C TYR A 144 -16.85 -5.30 20.85
N GLN A 145 -16.07 -5.26 19.78
CA GLN A 145 -15.73 -6.43 18.99
C GLN A 145 -14.58 -7.19 19.69
N VAL A 146 -14.78 -8.49 19.92
CA VAL A 146 -13.74 -9.38 20.46
C VAL A 146 -13.75 -10.68 19.65
N GLY A 147 -12.72 -10.84 18.84
CA GLY A 147 -12.54 -11.91 17.85
C GLY A 147 -11.55 -11.44 16.80
N ALA A 148 -11.02 -12.37 15.99
CA ALA A 148 -10.24 -11.96 14.81
C ALA A 148 -11.16 -11.18 13.86
N ASN A 149 -10.67 -10.06 13.30
CA ASN A 149 -11.39 -9.35 12.24
C ASN A 149 -11.60 -10.34 11.09
N THR A 150 -12.84 -10.47 10.61
CA THR A 150 -13.07 -11.15 9.34
C THR A 150 -12.37 -10.35 8.25
N SER A 151 -11.77 -11.03 7.27
CA SER A 151 -10.91 -10.39 6.26
C SER A 151 -11.54 -9.16 5.62
N ASN A 152 -12.85 -9.24 5.36
CA ASN A 152 -13.68 -8.21 4.73
C ASN A 152 -13.75 -6.88 5.53
N GLN A 153 -13.46 -6.90 6.84
CA GLN A 153 -13.42 -5.70 7.70
C GLN A 153 -12.05 -5.02 7.73
N ILE A 154 -11.04 -5.59 7.06
CA ILE A 154 -9.72 -4.99 6.89
C ILE A 154 -9.73 -4.27 5.54
N TYR A 155 -9.47 -2.96 5.52
CA TYR A 155 -9.48 -2.15 4.29
C TYR A 155 -8.11 -2.10 3.57
N TRP A 156 -7.20 -2.98 3.96
CA TRP A 156 -5.85 -3.13 3.39
C TRP A 156 -5.47 -4.61 3.22
N TYR A 157 -4.52 -4.88 2.33
CA TYR A 157 -3.90 -6.18 2.06
C TYR A 157 -2.40 -5.99 1.83
N GLY A 158 -1.58 -7.03 1.90
CA GLY A 158 -0.14 -6.82 1.95
C GLY A 158 0.69 -8.07 2.16
N VAL A 159 1.97 -7.87 2.46
CA VAL A 159 2.95 -8.93 2.72
C VAL A 159 3.82 -8.62 3.92
N GLU A 160 4.21 -9.66 4.65
CA GLU A 160 5.09 -9.64 5.81
C GLU A 160 6.27 -10.60 5.61
N TRP A 161 7.47 -10.16 5.96
CA TRP A 161 8.66 -11.02 6.06
C TRP A 161 9.43 -10.72 7.35
N ASP A 162 10.23 -11.69 7.80
CA ASP A 162 11.10 -11.54 8.98
C ASP A 162 12.56 -11.45 8.53
N THR A 163 13.28 -10.41 8.97
CA THR A 163 14.67 -10.17 8.54
C THR A 163 15.68 -11.21 9.05
N THR A 164 15.27 -12.18 9.88
CA THR A 164 16.10 -13.33 10.30
C THR A 164 15.82 -14.61 9.52
N VAL A 165 14.82 -14.61 8.63
CA VAL A 165 14.47 -15.75 7.79
C VAL A 165 15.11 -15.58 6.41
N ALA A 166 15.82 -16.62 5.96
CA ALA A 166 16.54 -16.63 4.69
C ALA A 166 15.68 -17.08 3.49
N ASP A 167 14.45 -17.52 3.71
CA ASP A 167 13.50 -17.88 2.64
C ASP A 167 13.05 -16.61 1.88
N PRO A 168 13.13 -16.55 0.54
CA PRO A 168 12.66 -15.39 -0.23
C PRO A 168 11.13 -15.29 -0.32
N SER A 169 10.39 -16.33 0.08
CA SER A 169 8.93 -16.34 0.13
C SER A 169 8.42 -15.47 1.29
N VAL A 170 7.45 -14.59 1.03
CA VAL A 170 6.88 -13.69 2.04
C VAL A 170 5.42 -14.05 2.37
N THR A 171 4.97 -13.75 3.58
CA THR A 171 3.63 -14.14 4.08
C THR A 171 2.60 -13.08 3.73
N ARG A 172 1.53 -13.46 3.03
CA ARG A 172 0.42 -12.53 2.71
C ARG A 172 -0.40 -12.20 3.98
N ILE A 173 -0.76 -10.94 4.15
CA ILE A 173 -1.43 -10.40 5.34
C ILE A 173 -2.57 -9.43 4.99
N GLY A 174 -3.43 -9.15 5.96
CA GLY A 174 -4.59 -8.26 5.81
C GLY A 174 -5.80 -8.96 5.19
N ASN A 175 -6.54 -8.25 4.34
CA ASN A 175 -7.79 -8.71 3.74
C ASN A 175 -7.54 -9.77 2.65
N VAL A 176 -7.85 -11.03 2.94
CA VAL A 176 -7.72 -12.14 1.97
C VAL A 176 -8.59 -11.98 0.72
N GLN A 177 -9.70 -11.25 0.76
CA GLN A 177 -10.51 -10.97 -0.43
C GLN A 177 -9.80 -9.94 -1.33
N TYR A 178 -9.23 -8.88 -0.77
CA TYR A 178 -8.40 -7.94 -1.53
C TYR A 178 -7.09 -8.58 -1.98
N GLN A 179 -6.52 -9.50 -1.20
CA GLN A 179 -5.34 -10.28 -1.59
C GLN A 179 -5.61 -11.22 -2.78
N ALA A 180 -6.85 -11.70 -2.95
CA ALA A 180 -7.27 -12.55 -4.07
C ALA A 180 -7.80 -11.76 -5.27
N SER A 181 -8.39 -10.57 -5.04
CA SER A 181 -8.95 -9.69 -6.08
C SER A 181 -8.01 -8.55 -6.51
N LEU A 182 -6.87 -8.40 -5.83
CA LEU A 182 -5.77 -7.46 -6.10
C LEU A 182 -6.24 -6.10 -6.65
N PRO A 183 -7.10 -5.36 -5.93
CA PRO A 183 -7.88 -4.26 -6.51
C PRO A 183 -7.04 -3.09 -7.04
N ILE A 184 -5.80 -2.92 -6.56
CA ILE A 184 -4.88 -1.89 -7.06
C ILE A 184 -4.17 -2.39 -8.33
N GLN A 185 -3.61 -3.61 -8.31
CA GLN A 185 -2.93 -4.22 -9.46
C GLN A 185 -3.90 -4.52 -10.63
N ASN A 186 -5.13 -4.94 -10.35
CA ASN A 186 -6.21 -5.07 -11.35
C ASN A 186 -6.78 -3.71 -11.80
N GLY A 187 -6.43 -2.62 -11.12
CA GLY A 187 -6.69 -1.25 -11.57
C GLY A 187 -5.58 -0.65 -12.45
N MET A 188 -4.46 -1.34 -12.62
CA MET A 188 -3.39 -0.95 -13.57
C MET A 188 -3.85 -1.23 -15.00
N VAL A 189 -3.79 -0.22 -15.88
CA VAL A 189 -4.30 -0.33 -17.26
C VAL A 189 -3.38 0.35 -18.27
N ARG A 190 -3.08 -0.33 -19.39
CA ARG A 190 -2.42 0.30 -20.54
C ARG A 190 -3.37 1.27 -21.25
N ALA A 191 -2.85 2.44 -21.58
CA ALA A 191 -3.54 3.49 -22.31
C ALA A 191 -2.57 4.25 -23.23
N VAL A 192 -3.12 4.95 -24.22
CA VAL A 192 -2.38 5.94 -25.02
C VAL A 192 -2.68 7.33 -24.45
N VAL A 193 -1.62 8.06 -24.08
CA VAL A 193 -1.67 9.31 -23.32
C VAL A 193 -1.06 10.46 -24.13
N ASN A 194 -1.77 11.59 -24.18
CA ASN A 194 -1.38 12.80 -24.88
C ASN A 194 -0.38 13.63 -24.06
N ASP A 195 0.45 14.45 -24.71
CA ASP A 195 1.42 15.33 -24.04
C ASP A 195 0.77 16.31 -23.03
N ASP A 196 -0.51 16.66 -23.22
CA ASP A 196 -1.32 17.47 -22.29
C ASP A 196 -1.80 16.72 -21.03
N ARG A 197 -1.37 15.46 -20.87
CA ARG A 197 -1.68 14.52 -19.78
C ARG A 197 -3.07 13.88 -19.86
N THR A 198 -3.85 14.13 -20.91
CA THR A 198 -5.13 13.44 -21.13
C THR A 198 -4.94 12.03 -21.68
N VAL A 199 -5.85 11.12 -21.36
CA VAL A 199 -5.93 9.80 -22.02
C VAL A 199 -6.63 9.98 -23.37
N ASN A 200 -5.95 9.60 -24.46
CA ASN A 200 -6.55 9.54 -25.79
C ASN A 200 -7.51 8.33 -25.88
N TYR A 201 -7.01 7.14 -25.53
CA TYR A 201 -7.83 5.94 -25.39
C TYR A 201 -7.16 4.88 -24.50
N TYR A 202 -7.98 4.05 -23.85
CA TYR A 202 -7.53 2.83 -23.17
C TYR A 202 -7.30 1.70 -24.19
N LEU A 203 -6.39 0.78 -23.89
CA LEU A 203 -6.16 -0.42 -24.69
C LEU A 203 -7.07 -1.58 -24.26
N ASP A 204 -7.23 -2.59 -25.13
CA ASP A 204 -7.90 -3.85 -24.77
C ASP A 204 -7.06 -4.53 -23.66
N PRO A 205 -7.67 -4.87 -22.50
CA PRO A 205 -6.94 -5.43 -21.36
C PRO A 205 -6.29 -6.79 -21.62
N ASN A 206 -6.56 -7.43 -22.77
CA ASN A 206 -5.96 -8.70 -23.19
C ASN A 206 -5.05 -8.55 -24.43
N ASN A 207 -5.07 -7.40 -25.13
CA ASN A 207 -4.28 -7.22 -26.35
C ASN A 207 -4.05 -5.73 -26.70
N SER A 208 -2.90 -5.19 -26.32
CA SER A 208 -2.48 -3.80 -26.55
C SER A 208 -2.56 -3.33 -28.01
N ASN A 209 -2.53 -4.25 -29.00
CA ASN A 209 -2.71 -3.89 -30.41
C ASN A 209 -4.15 -3.40 -30.74
N LYS A 210 -5.07 -3.45 -29.76
CA LYS A 210 -6.43 -2.93 -29.85
C LYS A 210 -6.70 -1.87 -28.80
N LYS A 211 -7.64 -0.98 -29.09
CA LYS A 211 -8.30 -0.08 -28.14
C LYS A 211 -9.34 -0.89 -27.33
N ALA A 212 -9.79 -0.35 -26.20
CA ALA A 212 -10.78 -1.00 -25.34
C ALA A 212 -12.16 -1.24 -26.00
N ASP A 213 -12.45 -0.63 -27.16
CA ASP A 213 -13.63 -0.90 -28.00
C ASP A 213 -13.42 -2.04 -29.03
N GLY A 214 -12.22 -2.65 -29.06
CA GLY A 214 -11.84 -3.73 -29.97
C GLY A 214 -11.27 -3.28 -31.32
N THR A 215 -11.28 -1.98 -31.64
CA THR A 215 -10.64 -1.43 -32.86
C THR A 215 -9.12 -1.42 -32.75
N THR A 216 -8.40 -1.29 -33.87
CA THR A 216 -6.93 -1.27 -33.87
C THR A 216 -6.36 -0.04 -33.14
N ALA A 217 -5.42 -0.27 -32.22
CA ALA A 217 -4.66 0.80 -31.57
C ALA A 217 -3.42 1.18 -32.40
N ASN A 218 -3.12 2.48 -32.47
CA ASN A 218 -1.85 2.95 -32.98
C ASN A 218 -0.83 3.08 -31.83
N LEU A 219 0.16 2.19 -31.81
CA LEU A 219 1.19 2.16 -30.77
C LEU A 219 2.52 2.81 -31.21
N THR A 220 2.54 3.49 -32.36
CA THR A 220 3.76 4.04 -32.98
C THR A 220 4.22 5.38 -32.40
N GLY A 221 3.64 5.84 -31.28
CA GLY A 221 3.90 7.17 -30.70
C GLY A 221 3.09 8.31 -31.33
N ALA A 222 2.49 8.10 -32.52
CA ALA A 222 1.77 9.14 -33.26
C ALA A 222 0.40 9.51 -32.66
N ASP A 223 -0.31 8.56 -32.05
CA ASP A 223 -1.56 8.82 -31.30
C ASP A 223 -1.29 9.25 -29.84
N GLY A 224 -0.02 9.30 -29.40
CA GLY A 224 0.37 9.53 -28.00
C GLY A 224 1.31 8.45 -27.46
N GLN A 225 1.59 8.50 -26.15
CA GLN A 225 2.53 7.61 -25.47
C GLN A 225 1.82 6.40 -24.87
N VAL A 226 2.38 5.21 -25.02
CA VAL A 226 1.83 3.98 -24.47
C VAL A 226 2.30 3.83 -23.02
N MET A 227 1.39 4.01 -22.07
CA MET A 227 1.68 4.05 -20.64
C MET A 227 0.78 3.09 -19.88
N VAL A 228 1.27 2.46 -18.81
CA VAL A 228 0.43 1.86 -17.76
C VAL A 228 0.06 2.95 -16.77
N ILE A 229 -1.23 3.19 -16.61
CA ILE A 229 -1.77 4.09 -15.58
C ILE A 229 -1.90 3.28 -14.29
N VAL A 230 -1.28 3.78 -13.21
CA VAL A 230 -1.36 3.20 -11.87
C VAL A 230 -2.40 3.99 -11.07
N PRO A 231 -3.42 3.34 -10.47
CA PRO A 231 -4.50 4.04 -9.79
C PRO A 231 -4.03 4.70 -8.48
N THR A 232 -4.71 5.78 -8.10
CA THR A 232 -4.54 6.36 -6.75
C THR A 232 -4.90 5.35 -5.69
N HIS A 233 -3.98 5.16 -4.75
CA HIS A 233 -4.13 4.24 -3.64
C HIS A 233 -3.29 4.73 -2.45
N TRP A 234 -3.21 3.91 -1.41
CA TRP A 234 -2.47 4.22 -0.18
C TRP A 234 -1.57 3.05 0.20
N GLU A 235 -0.33 3.34 0.61
CA GLU A 235 0.63 2.33 1.07
C GLU A 235 1.24 2.68 2.43
N ARG A 236 1.64 1.66 3.19
CA ARG A 236 2.28 1.79 4.49
C ARG A 236 3.36 0.72 4.65
N PHE A 237 4.55 1.15 5.03
CA PHE A 237 5.59 0.24 5.53
C PHE A 237 5.53 0.21 7.06
N GLU A 238 5.44 -0.98 7.63
CA GLU A 238 5.46 -1.17 9.09
C GLU A 238 6.63 -2.08 9.50
N ARG A 239 7.22 -1.78 10.65
CA ARG A 239 8.25 -2.61 11.29
C ARG A 239 7.77 -3.07 12.66
N VAL A 240 7.77 -4.38 12.88
CA VAL A 240 7.38 -5.01 14.15
C VAL A 240 8.51 -5.91 14.63
N GLY A 241 9.49 -5.32 15.31
CA GLY A 241 10.72 -6.00 15.73
C GLY A 241 11.61 -6.37 14.54
N THR A 242 11.72 -7.66 14.26
CA THR A 242 12.37 -8.26 13.09
C THR A 242 11.49 -8.24 11.84
N LYS A 243 10.16 -8.20 12.01
CA LYS A 243 9.21 -8.23 10.90
C LYS A 243 9.13 -6.90 10.16
N ARG A 244 8.95 -6.98 8.85
CA ARG A 244 8.65 -5.86 7.94
C ARG A 244 7.38 -6.15 7.17
N ARG A 245 6.65 -5.10 6.80
CA ARG A 245 5.41 -5.18 6.04
C ARG A 245 5.38 -4.16 4.91
N ILE A 246 4.76 -4.56 3.80
CA ILE A 246 4.13 -3.66 2.83
C ILE A 246 2.63 -3.87 2.98
N GLU A 247 1.88 -2.79 3.20
CA GLU A 247 0.42 -2.80 3.29
C GLU A 247 -0.16 -1.80 2.30
N LEU A 248 -1.14 -2.22 1.50
CA LEU A 248 -1.79 -1.45 0.45
C LEU A 248 -3.29 -1.31 0.73
N ALA A 249 -3.86 -0.13 0.49
CA ALA A 249 -5.27 0.18 0.69
C ALA A 249 -5.87 0.99 -0.48
N THR A 250 -7.13 0.71 -0.80
CA THR A 250 -7.92 1.44 -1.82
C THR A 250 -8.60 2.71 -1.27
N VAL A 251 -8.44 2.98 0.02
CA VAL A 251 -9.02 4.11 0.75
C VAL A 251 -7.98 4.70 1.71
N ALA A 252 -8.14 5.97 2.10
CA ALA A 252 -7.26 6.62 3.05
C ALA A 252 -7.38 5.98 4.45
N LEU A 253 -6.26 5.49 4.99
CA LEU A 253 -6.18 4.88 6.32
C LEU A 253 -5.13 5.58 7.21
N PRO A 254 -5.28 5.59 8.54
CA PRO A 254 -4.32 6.23 9.45
C PRO A 254 -2.91 5.66 9.30
N GLY A 255 -1.92 6.52 9.04
CA GLY A 255 -0.52 6.13 8.88
C GLY A 255 -0.14 5.57 7.52
N PHE A 256 -1.05 5.54 6.53
CA PHE A 256 -0.72 5.24 5.14
C PHE A 256 -0.42 6.53 4.35
N THR A 257 0.61 6.46 3.51
CA THR A 257 0.96 7.51 2.54
C THR A 257 0.09 7.36 1.29
N LYS A 258 -0.32 8.46 0.65
CA LYS A 258 -1.11 8.44 -0.58
C LYS A 258 -0.18 8.39 -1.81
N VAL A 259 -0.27 7.32 -2.60
CA VAL A 259 0.21 7.31 -3.99
C VAL A 259 -0.83 8.03 -4.85
N THR A 260 -0.46 9.19 -5.39
CA THR A 260 -1.30 9.90 -6.37
C THR A 260 -1.16 9.23 -7.74
N LYS A 261 -2.22 9.27 -8.56
CA LYS A 261 -2.25 8.62 -9.88
C LYS A 261 -1.06 9.07 -10.72
N TYR A 262 -0.44 8.13 -11.41
CA TYR A 262 0.63 8.40 -12.37
C TYR A 262 0.53 7.41 -13.53
N ALA A 263 1.38 7.61 -14.54
CA ALA A 263 1.58 6.65 -15.60
C ALA A 263 3.07 6.38 -15.80
N ILE A 264 3.41 5.11 -15.95
CA ILE A 264 4.76 4.61 -16.26
C ILE A 264 4.76 4.05 -17.67
N GLY A 265 5.82 4.28 -18.44
CA GLY A 265 5.94 3.83 -19.81
C GLY A 265 5.78 2.32 -19.91
N ALA A 266 4.85 1.87 -20.74
CA ALA A 266 4.60 0.44 -20.94
C ALA A 266 5.87 -0.27 -21.45
N TYR A 267 6.73 0.46 -22.16
CA TYR A 267 8.00 -0.02 -22.69
C TYR A 267 9.18 0.87 -22.26
N GLU A 268 10.36 0.28 -22.33
CA GLU A 268 11.64 1.00 -22.24
C GLU A 268 11.73 2.11 -23.29
N ALA A 269 12.34 3.23 -22.91
CA ALA A 269 12.16 4.48 -23.62
C ALA A 269 12.97 4.61 -24.92
N TYR A 270 12.37 5.25 -25.91
CA TYR A 270 12.98 5.58 -27.20
C TYR A 270 13.14 7.10 -27.35
N TYR A 271 14.32 7.58 -27.73
CA TYR A 271 14.54 9.00 -28.04
C TYR A 271 14.25 9.25 -29.53
N ASN A 272 13.19 9.99 -29.80
CA ASN A 272 12.82 10.38 -31.15
C ASN A 272 13.61 11.63 -31.57
N THR A 273 14.63 11.41 -32.39
CA THR A 273 15.52 12.46 -32.91
C THR A 273 14.82 13.52 -33.77
N THR A 274 13.61 13.25 -34.25
CA THR A 274 12.82 14.20 -35.07
C THR A 274 12.01 15.16 -34.19
N THR A 275 11.49 14.68 -33.05
CA THR A 275 10.68 15.49 -32.12
C THR A 275 11.49 16.06 -30.95
N GLY A 276 12.70 15.53 -30.70
CA GLY A 276 13.51 15.87 -29.52
C GLY A 276 12.97 15.29 -28.21
N LYS A 277 11.98 14.39 -28.27
CA LYS A 277 11.25 13.87 -27.11
C LYS A 277 11.60 12.42 -26.81
N LEU A 278 11.55 12.06 -25.53
CA LEU A 278 11.57 10.68 -25.06
C LEU A 278 10.18 10.06 -25.25
N GLU A 279 10.10 8.84 -25.74
CA GLU A 279 8.84 8.18 -26.12
C GLU A 279 8.71 6.83 -25.41
N SER A 280 7.48 6.42 -25.08
CA SER A 280 7.16 5.01 -24.83
C SER A 280 6.16 4.59 -25.91
N ARG A 281 6.63 3.73 -26.82
CA ARG A 281 5.96 3.32 -28.06
C ARG A 281 6.47 1.95 -28.48
N SER A 282 5.67 1.23 -29.25
CA SER A 282 5.98 -0.10 -29.79
C SER A 282 6.84 -0.01 -31.06
N GLY A 283 7.52 -1.12 -31.40
CA GLY A 283 8.19 -1.35 -32.67
C GLY A 283 9.53 -0.63 -32.81
N VAL A 284 10.19 -0.29 -31.71
CA VAL A 284 11.49 0.40 -31.70
C VAL A 284 12.48 -0.26 -30.75
N MET A 285 13.76 -0.25 -31.11
CA MET A 285 14.84 -0.58 -30.16
C MET A 285 14.90 0.51 -29.08
N PRO A 286 14.95 0.15 -27.78
CA PRO A 286 15.16 1.11 -26.70
C PRO A 286 16.38 2.01 -26.92
N THR A 287 16.33 3.24 -26.43
CA THR A 287 17.47 4.14 -26.49
C THR A 287 18.41 3.92 -25.33
N THR A 288 19.67 3.67 -25.68
CA THR A 288 20.80 3.60 -24.75
C THR A 288 21.90 4.57 -25.19
N ASN A 289 23.10 4.47 -24.61
CA ASN A 289 24.23 5.36 -24.88
C ASN A 289 23.85 6.85 -24.67
N LYS A 290 23.22 7.15 -23.53
CA LYS A 290 22.88 8.50 -23.02
C LYS A 290 23.14 8.56 -21.51
N THR A 291 23.19 9.76 -20.92
CA THR A 291 23.26 9.97 -19.46
C THR A 291 21.86 10.11 -18.84
N ARG A 292 21.75 9.99 -17.51
CA ARG A 292 20.48 10.28 -16.80
C ARG A 292 19.96 11.69 -17.10
N ALA A 293 20.85 12.68 -17.12
CA ALA A 293 20.53 14.07 -17.49
C ALA A 293 19.99 14.21 -18.93
N ASN A 294 20.48 13.41 -19.89
CA ASN A 294 19.89 13.38 -21.25
C ASN A 294 18.45 12.85 -21.21
N PHE A 295 18.21 11.71 -20.55
CA PHE A 295 16.84 11.15 -20.43
C PHE A 295 15.87 12.13 -19.75
N ARG A 296 16.30 12.77 -18.65
CA ARG A 296 15.56 13.85 -17.97
C ARG A 296 15.19 14.98 -18.93
N THR A 297 16.15 15.45 -19.73
CA THR A 297 15.96 16.50 -20.75
C THR A 297 14.93 16.07 -21.82
N TYR A 298 15.06 14.85 -22.35
CA TYR A 298 14.19 14.34 -23.41
C TYR A 298 12.76 14.07 -22.92
N ALA A 299 12.58 13.69 -21.65
CA ALA A 299 11.26 13.53 -21.05
C ALA A 299 10.60 14.90 -20.79
N ALA A 300 11.33 15.84 -20.18
CA ALA A 300 10.86 17.20 -19.92
C ALA A 300 10.47 17.97 -21.20
N ALA A 301 11.05 17.61 -22.35
CA ALA A 301 10.67 18.16 -23.66
C ALA A 301 9.20 17.89 -24.06
N ARG A 302 8.47 16.98 -23.39
CA ARG A 302 7.01 16.81 -23.55
C ARG A 302 6.18 17.86 -22.82
N GLY A 303 6.70 18.48 -21.77
CA GLY A 303 6.01 19.47 -20.94
C GLY A 303 5.80 19.02 -19.50
N THR A 304 4.99 19.77 -18.75
CA THR A 304 4.79 19.62 -17.30
C THR A 304 4.37 18.21 -16.90
N GLY A 305 5.00 17.66 -15.87
CA GLY A 305 4.68 16.35 -15.30
C GLY A 305 5.36 15.15 -15.99
N TRP A 306 5.88 15.31 -17.20
CA TRP A 306 6.67 14.29 -17.89
C TRP A 306 8.11 14.25 -17.39
N HIS A 307 8.61 13.06 -17.08
CA HIS A 307 9.92 12.85 -16.47
C HIS A 307 10.52 11.48 -16.84
N GLN A 308 11.80 11.30 -16.54
CA GLN A 308 12.44 9.99 -16.52
C GLN A 308 11.91 9.19 -15.31
N LEU A 309 11.84 7.86 -15.44
CA LEU A 309 11.55 6.92 -14.35
C LEU A 309 12.23 7.32 -13.05
N ASP A 310 11.44 7.50 -12.00
CA ASP A 310 11.91 7.94 -10.69
C ASP A 310 11.84 6.83 -9.64
N TYR A 311 12.51 7.11 -8.52
CA TYR A 311 12.59 6.20 -7.38
C TYR A 311 11.22 5.81 -6.81
N ASN A 312 10.28 6.75 -6.74
CA ASN A 312 9.01 6.55 -6.05
C ASN A 312 8.05 5.71 -6.92
N SER A 313 7.96 5.96 -8.23
CA SER A 313 7.23 5.06 -9.13
C SER A 313 7.87 3.68 -9.21
N TYR A 314 9.21 3.55 -9.19
CA TYR A 314 9.84 2.22 -9.16
C TYR A 314 9.62 1.49 -7.82
N PHE A 315 9.58 2.22 -6.70
CA PHE A 315 9.28 1.71 -5.37
C PHE A 315 7.84 1.18 -5.27
N ASP A 316 6.85 1.94 -5.72
CA ASP A 316 5.45 1.52 -5.78
C ASP A 316 5.28 0.29 -6.69
N ILE A 317 5.84 0.31 -7.91
CA ILE A 317 5.77 -0.84 -8.82
C ILE A 317 6.39 -2.11 -8.21
N PHE A 318 7.41 -2.00 -7.35
CA PHE A 318 7.89 -3.12 -6.53
C PHE A 318 6.95 -3.49 -5.36
N SER A 319 6.40 -2.51 -4.63
CA SER A 319 5.37 -2.73 -3.58
C SER A 319 4.18 -3.53 -4.11
N LEU A 320 3.70 -3.18 -5.31
CA LEU A 320 2.63 -3.86 -6.02
C LEU A 320 3.02 -5.27 -6.44
N TYR A 321 4.21 -5.45 -7.04
CA TYR A 321 4.76 -6.75 -7.43
C TYR A 321 4.90 -7.70 -6.23
N LEU A 322 5.55 -7.26 -5.15
CA LEU A 322 5.81 -8.11 -3.98
C LEU A 322 4.49 -8.46 -3.27
N THR A 323 3.54 -7.53 -3.21
CA THR A 323 2.19 -7.81 -2.66
C THR A 323 1.38 -8.75 -3.56
N GLU A 324 1.58 -8.72 -4.88
CA GLU A 324 0.93 -9.62 -5.82
C GLU A 324 1.50 -11.04 -5.80
N TYR A 325 2.83 -11.20 -5.84
CA TYR A 325 3.46 -12.53 -5.96
C TYR A 325 3.95 -13.14 -4.65
N ALA A 326 4.24 -12.32 -3.63
CA ALA A 326 4.72 -12.75 -2.32
C ALA A 326 6.00 -13.61 -2.36
N SER A 327 6.94 -13.24 -3.24
CA SER A 327 8.32 -13.73 -3.23
C SER A 327 9.26 -12.63 -3.69
N PHE A 328 10.44 -12.53 -3.08
CA PHE A 328 11.54 -11.71 -3.59
C PHE A 328 12.17 -12.30 -4.85
N ASP A 329 12.06 -13.63 -5.07
CA ASP A 329 12.60 -14.34 -6.24
C ASP A 329 11.84 -13.98 -7.52
N SER A 330 12.18 -12.80 -8.04
CA SER A 330 11.58 -12.25 -9.26
C SER A 330 11.91 -13.09 -10.50
N GLN A 331 13.08 -13.73 -10.55
CA GLN A 331 13.50 -14.56 -11.68
C GLN A 331 12.78 -15.91 -11.78
N THR A 332 12.41 -16.53 -10.65
CA THR A 332 11.54 -17.73 -10.67
C THR A 332 10.08 -17.37 -10.92
N VAL A 333 9.61 -16.23 -10.40
CA VAL A 333 8.20 -15.81 -10.51
C VAL A 333 7.81 -15.29 -11.89
N LEU A 334 8.63 -14.41 -12.46
CA LEU A 334 8.35 -13.69 -13.71
C LEU A 334 9.64 -13.59 -14.54
N PRO A 335 10.14 -14.71 -15.11
CA PRO A 335 11.44 -14.74 -15.76
C PRO A 335 11.64 -13.61 -16.78
N GLY A 336 12.74 -12.89 -16.63
CA GLY A 336 13.12 -11.73 -17.42
C GLY A 336 14.48 -11.90 -18.10
N ALA A 337 14.85 -10.93 -18.93
CA ALA A 337 15.97 -11.05 -19.85
C ALA A 337 17.30 -10.81 -19.13
N THR A 338 17.89 -11.87 -18.57
CA THR A 338 19.14 -11.82 -17.77
C THR A 338 20.20 -12.85 -18.18
N ASN A 339 19.89 -13.80 -19.07
CA ASN A 339 20.60 -15.09 -19.19
C ASN A 339 21.69 -15.19 -20.27
N ALA A 340 22.13 -14.10 -20.91
CA ALA A 340 23.27 -14.10 -21.82
C ALA A 340 24.62 -14.12 -21.08
N THR A 341 25.71 -14.44 -21.80
CA THR A 341 27.05 -14.04 -21.36
C THR A 341 27.36 -12.62 -21.87
N SER A 342 28.18 -11.88 -21.13
CA SER A 342 28.64 -10.55 -21.55
C SER A 342 29.51 -10.60 -22.81
N ALA A 343 30.26 -11.69 -23.00
CA ALA A 343 31.11 -11.91 -24.17
C ALA A 343 30.28 -12.14 -25.44
N ASP A 344 29.26 -12.99 -25.38
CA ASP A 344 28.34 -13.23 -26.50
C ASP A 344 27.62 -11.93 -26.87
N TRP A 345 27.07 -11.22 -25.89
CA TRP A 345 26.33 -9.97 -26.13
C TRP A 345 27.21 -8.85 -26.70
N SER A 346 28.44 -8.70 -26.19
CA SER A 346 29.42 -7.76 -26.74
C SER A 346 29.83 -8.13 -28.17
N THR A 347 29.86 -9.42 -28.50
CA THR A 347 30.20 -9.91 -29.86
C THR A 347 29.02 -9.74 -30.83
N TYR A 348 27.80 -9.98 -30.35
CA TYR A 348 26.57 -9.93 -31.15
C TYR A 348 26.24 -8.52 -31.64
N ASN A 349 26.26 -7.52 -30.76
CA ASN A 349 25.91 -6.14 -31.12
C ASN A 349 26.62 -5.04 -30.27
N GLY A 350 27.70 -5.37 -29.57
CA GLY A 350 28.38 -4.42 -28.68
C GLY A 350 27.60 -4.11 -27.39
N SER A 351 26.85 -5.08 -26.87
CA SER A 351 26.03 -4.93 -25.66
C SER A 351 24.95 -3.84 -25.74
N ASN A 352 24.34 -3.69 -26.92
CA ASN A 352 23.19 -2.81 -27.16
C ASN A 352 21.86 -3.60 -27.04
N PRO A 353 20.68 -2.94 -26.98
CA PRO A 353 19.39 -3.62 -26.96
C PRO A 353 19.24 -4.66 -28.08
N VAL A 354 18.58 -5.77 -27.77
CA VAL A 354 18.51 -6.96 -28.64
C VAL A 354 17.12 -7.24 -29.19
N ILE A 355 16.09 -6.69 -28.56
CA ILE A 355 14.69 -6.79 -28.98
C ILE A 355 14.05 -5.41 -29.07
N ALA A 356 13.10 -5.29 -30.01
CA ALA A 356 12.29 -4.10 -30.16
C ALA A 356 11.05 -4.20 -29.26
N THR A 357 10.67 -3.06 -28.69
CA THR A 357 9.54 -2.87 -27.77
C THR A 357 8.20 -3.34 -28.34
N GLY A 358 7.33 -3.83 -27.47
CA GLY A 358 5.98 -4.29 -27.79
C GLY A 358 5.85 -5.77 -28.11
N ALA A 359 6.84 -6.61 -27.78
CA ALA A 359 6.66 -8.07 -27.87
C ALA A 359 5.59 -8.56 -26.86
N SER A 360 5.41 -7.87 -25.74
CA SER A 360 4.33 -8.10 -24.77
C SER A 360 2.93 -7.63 -25.21
N ASN A 361 2.76 -7.03 -26.40
CA ASN A 361 1.49 -6.41 -26.80
C ASN A 361 0.31 -7.40 -26.83
N SER A 362 0.54 -8.69 -27.10
CA SER A 362 -0.50 -9.72 -27.12
C SER A 362 -1.00 -10.14 -25.73
N TYR A 363 -0.49 -9.55 -24.64
CA TYR A 363 -0.88 -9.86 -23.26
C TYR A 363 -1.68 -8.75 -22.58
N GLY A 364 -1.81 -7.57 -23.20
CA GLY A 364 -2.63 -6.46 -22.69
C GLY A 364 -2.14 -5.93 -21.36
N ASN A 365 -2.95 -6.04 -20.30
CA ASN A 365 -2.65 -5.61 -18.93
C ASN A 365 -2.20 -6.78 -18.02
N ALA A 366 -2.11 -8.01 -18.54
CA ALA A 366 -1.69 -9.17 -17.77
C ALA A 366 -0.16 -9.20 -17.62
N SER A 367 0.31 -9.55 -16.43
CA SER A 367 1.73 -9.89 -16.22
C SER A 367 2.07 -11.18 -16.97
N ALA A 368 3.21 -11.21 -17.66
CA ALA A 368 3.64 -12.34 -18.48
C ALA A 368 5.17 -12.44 -18.57
N SER A 369 5.68 -13.66 -18.56
CA SER A 369 7.04 -13.95 -19.01
C SER A 369 6.99 -14.24 -20.51
N VAL A 370 7.38 -13.25 -21.33
CA VAL A 370 7.12 -13.25 -22.78
C VAL A 370 8.32 -13.84 -23.53
N PRO A 371 8.22 -15.05 -24.11
CA PRO A 371 9.39 -15.74 -24.68
C PRO A 371 9.88 -15.09 -25.98
N PHE A 372 11.19 -14.94 -26.11
CA PHE A 372 11.85 -14.52 -27.35
C PHE A 372 13.13 -15.31 -27.64
N SER A 373 13.54 -15.29 -28.91
CA SER A 373 14.71 -16.03 -29.42
C SER A 373 15.56 -15.13 -30.32
N ILE A 374 16.87 -15.14 -30.12
CA ILE A 374 17.85 -14.39 -30.93
C ILE A 374 18.81 -15.39 -31.58
N ALA A 375 18.70 -15.55 -32.90
CA ALA A 375 19.56 -16.44 -33.68
C ALA A 375 21.01 -15.92 -33.75
N ASN A 376 21.97 -16.85 -33.89
CA ASN A 376 23.41 -16.56 -34.03
C ASN A 376 23.99 -15.71 -32.89
N PHE A 377 23.49 -15.85 -31.67
CA PHE A 377 23.90 -15.07 -30.50
C PHE A 377 25.02 -15.75 -29.74
N VAL A 378 24.77 -16.96 -29.21
CA VAL A 378 25.71 -17.70 -28.37
C VAL A 378 26.83 -18.27 -29.24
N GLY A 379 28.07 -17.90 -28.95
CA GLY A 379 29.23 -18.23 -29.78
C GLY A 379 29.08 -17.76 -31.24
N GLY A 380 28.28 -16.73 -31.50
CA GLY A 380 27.96 -16.24 -32.85
C GLY A 380 27.22 -17.25 -33.76
N THR A 381 26.71 -18.36 -33.19
CA THR A 381 26.24 -19.51 -33.99
C THR A 381 24.97 -20.18 -33.44
N ALA A 382 24.77 -20.20 -32.12
CA ALA A 382 23.59 -20.78 -31.49
C ALA A 382 22.57 -19.73 -31.05
N THR A 383 21.30 -20.11 -30.98
CA THR A 383 20.20 -19.25 -30.57
C THR A 383 20.20 -19.02 -29.05
N LEU A 384 20.16 -17.75 -28.61
CA LEU A 384 19.77 -17.42 -27.24
C LEU A 384 18.25 -17.46 -27.15
N ASN A 385 17.71 -18.23 -26.19
CA ASN A 385 16.30 -18.16 -25.80
C ASN A 385 16.20 -17.45 -24.44
N SER A 386 15.25 -16.53 -24.31
CA SER A 386 15.07 -15.70 -23.12
C SER A 386 13.60 -15.26 -23.00
N HIS A 387 13.28 -14.44 -22.00
CA HIS A 387 11.93 -13.93 -21.77
C HIS A 387 11.96 -12.45 -21.37
N GLU A 388 10.94 -11.68 -21.73
CA GLU A 388 10.69 -10.38 -21.11
C GLU A 388 9.89 -10.56 -19.82
N ALA A 389 10.22 -9.79 -18.78
CA ALA A 389 9.40 -9.69 -17.58
C ALA A 389 8.37 -8.55 -17.77
N ASP A 390 7.18 -8.86 -18.30
CA ASP A 390 6.06 -7.91 -18.27
C ASP A 390 5.34 -8.03 -16.92
N TYR A 391 5.35 -6.95 -16.13
CA TYR A 391 4.52 -6.83 -14.94
C TYR A 391 3.35 -5.86 -15.18
N ARG A 392 2.11 -6.37 -15.20
CA ARG A 392 0.89 -5.57 -15.31
C ARG A 392 0.84 -4.58 -16.50
N GLY A 393 1.46 -4.97 -17.62
CA GLY A 393 1.62 -4.14 -18.80
C GLY A 393 2.92 -3.33 -18.86
N ILE A 394 3.86 -3.54 -17.93
CA ILE A 394 5.18 -2.89 -17.88
C ILE A 394 6.21 -3.89 -18.42
N GLU A 395 6.43 -3.84 -19.74
CA GLU A 395 7.37 -4.68 -20.49
C GLU A 395 8.81 -4.43 -20.02
N ASN A 396 9.56 -5.50 -19.75
CA ASN A 396 10.90 -5.47 -19.16
C ASN A 396 10.97 -4.60 -17.89
N VAL A 397 10.10 -4.86 -16.91
CA VAL A 397 10.14 -4.16 -15.59
C VAL A 397 11.51 -4.35 -14.90
N TYR A 398 12.18 -5.46 -15.20
CA TYR A 398 13.60 -5.68 -14.99
C TYR A 398 14.18 -6.52 -16.15
N GLY A 399 15.51 -6.61 -16.24
CA GLY A 399 16.21 -7.31 -17.33
C GLY A 399 16.33 -6.48 -18.61
N HIS A 400 16.79 -7.12 -19.68
CA HIS A 400 17.14 -6.54 -20.98
C HIS A 400 18.24 -5.47 -20.90
N ILE A 401 17.94 -4.27 -20.41
CA ILE A 401 18.89 -3.19 -20.17
C ILE A 401 18.69 -2.54 -18.80
N TRP A 402 19.77 -2.04 -18.21
CA TRP A 402 19.73 -1.24 -16.99
C TRP A 402 18.88 0.00 -17.21
N GLN A 403 17.93 0.27 -16.32
CA GLN A 403 17.12 1.49 -16.38
C GLN A 403 17.66 2.51 -15.38
N PHE A 404 18.03 3.72 -15.87
CA PHE A 404 18.35 4.85 -14.99
C PHE A 404 17.13 5.21 -14.14
N VAL A 405 17.28 5.21 -12.82
CA VAL A 405 16.26 5.70 -11.89
C VAL A 405 16.66 7.09 -11.41
N ASP A 406 15.76 8.05 -11.54
CA ASP A 406 15.92 9.45 -11.12
C ASP A 406 15.26 9.72 -9.76
N GLY A 407 15.36 10.94 -9.24
CA GLY A 407 14.85 11.27 -7.90
C GLY A 407 15.62 10.60 -6.76
N ILE A 408 16.78 10.00 -7.04
CA ILE A 408 17.68 9.42 -6.03
C ILE A 408 19.15 9.75 -6.33
N ASN A 409 19.92 10.10 -5.30
CA ASN A 409 21.37 10.32 -5.36
C ASN A 409 22.07 9.59 -4.21
N ILE A 410 23.20 8.94 -4.50
CA ILE A 410 24.01 8.21 -3.50
C ILE A 410 25.31 8.98 -3.26
N ASN A 411 25.60 9.35 -2.01
CA ASN A 411 26.83 9.99 -1.60
C ASN A 411 27.72 9.00 -0.82
N TYR A 412 28.88 8.66 -1.37
CA TYR A 412 29.89 7.85 -0.70
C TYR A 412 30.79 8.74 0.14
N THR A 413 30.51 8.84 1.44
CA THR A 413 31.29 9.66 2.38
C THR A 413 32.58 8.97 2.83
N SER A 414 32.68 7.64 2.69
CA SER A 414 33.92 6.88 2.90
C SER A 414 33.89 5.53 2.18
N SER A 415 35.04 4.85 2.15
CA SER A 415 35.19 3.45 1.70
C SER A 415 34.34 2.41 2.46
N THR A 416 33.55 2.82 3.45
CA THR A 416 32.66 1.97 4.26
C THR A 416 31.29 2.61 4.57
N SER A 417 31.00 3.78 3.98
CA SER A 417 29.77 4.53 4.25
C SER A 417 29.25 5.25 3.01
N ALA A 418 28.02 4.90 2.64
CA ALA A 418 27.23 5.55 1.62
C ALA A 418 25.89 6.00 2.22
N TYR A 419 25.37 7.14 1.76
CA TYR A 419 24.09 7.70 2.18
C TYR A 419 23.23 7.97 0.96
N ALA A 420 21.98 7.53 1.01
CA ALA A 420 21.00 7.74 -0.06
C ALA A 420 20.15 8.98 0.26
N TYR A 421 19.93 9.81 -0.75
CA TYR A 421 19.08 10.98 -0.73
C TYR A 421 17.98 10.79 -1.78
N ILE A 422 16.72 11.08 -1.45
CA ILE A 422 15.54 10.87 -2.32
C ILE A 422 14.76 12.18 -2.45
N ASP A 423 14.25 12.45 -3.66
CA ASP A 423 13.30 13.51 -3.97
C ASP A 423 12.01 12.89 -4.55
N SER A 424 10.88 13.56 -4.33
CA SER A 424 9.55 13.16 -4.82
C SER A 424 8.95 14.15 -5.83
N ASP A 425 9.59 15.30 -6.10
CA ASP A 425 9.19 16.20 -7.18
C ASP A 425 10.13 16.13 -8.39
N PRO A 426 9.68 15.59 -9.55
CA PRO A 426 10.50 15.57 -10.75
C PRO A 426 10.82 16.95 -11.32
N SER A 427 10.21 18.04 -10.83
CA SER A 427 10.61 19.40 -11.18
C SER A 427 11.97 19.81 -10.58
N THR A 428 12.39 19.18 -9.48
CA THR A 428 13.63 19.49 -8.76
C THR A 428 14.75 18.46 -8.93
N TYR A 429 14.52 17.38 -9.70
CA TYR A 429 15.52 16.32 -9.88
C TYR A 429 16.82 16.80 -10.53
N ALA A 430 17.93 16.48 -9.85
CA ALA A 430 19.27 16.84 -10.23
C ALA A 430 20.26 15.73 -9.87
N ASP A 431 21.38 15.66 -10.57
CA ASP A 431 22.45 14.70 -10.27
C ASP A 431 23.43 15.25 -9.22
N ASP A 432 24.13 14.37 -8.52
CA ASP A 432 25.27 14.67 -7.66
C ASP A 432 25.03 15.71 -6.54
N THR A 433 23.81 15.78 -6.01
CA THR A 433 23.39 16.78 -5.00
C THR A 433 22.42 16.24 -3.95
N PRO A 434 22.44 16.77 -2.70
CA PRO A 434 21.36 16.60 -1.71
C PRO A 434 20.34 17.75 -1.76
N THR A 435 20.51 18.75 -2.63
CA THR A 435 19.68 19.96 -2.63
C THR A 435 18.27 19.62 -3.11
N ASN A 436 17.26 19.95 -2.30
CA ASN A 436 15.85 19.51 -2.39
C ASN A 436 15.57 18.04 -2.02
N TYR A 437 16.61 17.20 -1.88
CA TYR A 437 16.47 15.78 -1.58
C TYR A 437 16.49 15.53 -0.06
N VAL A 438 15.61 14.65 0.43
CA VAL A 438 15.58 14.19 1.82
C VAL A 438 16.59 13.06 2.02
N LEU A 439 17.34 13.09 3.12
CA LEU A 439 18.20 11.96 3.51
C LEU A 439 17.32 10.74 3.86
N ALA A 440 17.39 9.69 3.05
CA ALA A 440 16.70 8.43 3.32
C ALA A 440 17.40 7.64 4.43
N GLY A 441 18.74 7.56 4.37
CA GLY A 441 19.55 6.93 5.41
C GLY A 441 20.91 6.44 4.93
N LYS A 442 21.60 5.69 5.81
CA LYS A 442 22.85 4.99 5.47
C LYS A 442 22.52 3.67 4.77
N ILE A 443 23.20 3.41 3.66
CA ILE A 443 23.12 2.16 2.88
C ILE A 443 24.46 1.40 2.93
N THR A 444 24.49 0.19 2.39
CA THR A 444 25.73 -0.60 2.27
C THR A 444 26.74 0.05 1.30
N ASN A 445 28.03 -0.04 1.63
CA ASN A 445 29.13 0.14 0.66
C ASN A 445 29.87 -1.21 0.49
N ALA A 446 29.12 -2.23 0.10
CA ALA A 446 29.61 -3.56 -0.22
C ALA A 446 28.68 -4.21 -1.25
N SER A 447 29.25 -4.77 -2.31
CA SER A 447 28.52 -5.48 -3.36
C SER A 447 28.21 -6.92 -2.95
N GLY A 448 27.03 -7.41 -3.31
CA GLY A 448 26.59 -8.77 -2.95
C GLY A 448 25.08 -8.95 -3.09
N TYR A 449 24.62 -10.20 -2.92
CA TYR A 449 23.20 -10.51 -2.77
C TYR A 449 22.64 -9.88 -1.50
N ILE A 450 21.50 -9.20 -1.63
CA ILE A 450 20.92 -8.35 -0.59
C ILE A 450 20.29 -9.21 0.53
N THR A 451 20.58 -8.88 1.80
CA THR A 451 20.04 -9.57 2.99
C THR A 451 19.12 -8.70 3.85
N SER A 452 19.19 -7.38 3.71
CA SER A 452 18.17 -6.48 4.27
C SER A 452 18.09 -5.19 3.47
N LEU A 453 16.89 -4.59 3.49
CA LEU A 453 16.61 -3.25 2.99
C LEU A 453 16.46 -2.28 4.18
N LEU A 454 16.81 -1.02 3.96
CA LEU A 454 16.50 0.07 4.88
C LEU A 454 14.98 0.26 4.96
N ASP A 455 14.46 0.44 6.18
CA ASP A 455 13.02 0.55 6.46
C ASP A 455 12.35 1.63 5.56
N ASN A 456 11.17 1.32 4.99
CA ASN A 456 10.44 2.17 4.03
C ASN A 456 11.28 2.54 2.78
N SER A 457 11.98 1.57 2.17
CA SER A 457 12.75 1.79 0.94
C SER A 457 13.11 0.49 0.21
N LEU A 458 13.52 0.62 -1.07
CA LEU A 458 14.25 -0.39 -1.83
C LEU A 458 15.77 -0.44 -1.55
N LEU A 459 16.29 0.26 -0.54
CA LEU A 459 17.73 0.53 -0.42
C LEU A 459 18.48 -0.58 0.34
N PRO A 460 19.47 -1.26 -0.27
CA PRO A 460 20.27 -2.30 0.40
C PRO A 460 20.99 -1.79 1.65
N GLN A 461 20.64 -2.35 2.81
CA GLN A 461 21.26 -2.06 4.10
C GLN A 461 22.36 -3.09 4.44
N THR A 462 22.16 -4.36 4.09
CA THR A 462 23.19 -5.42 4.23
C THR A 462 23.19 -6.37 3.03
N VAL A 463 24.34 -7.03 2.82
CA VAL A 463 24.54 -8.07 1.79
C VAL A 463 25.09 -9.35 2.44
N GLY A 464 25.07 -10.46 1.69
CA GLY A 464 25.59 -11.76 2.13
C GLY A 464 24.67 -12.96 1.85
N GLY A 465 23.64 -12.79 1.02
CA GLY A 465 22.70 -13.85 0.64
C GLY A 465 23.17 -14.66 -0.58
N SER A 466 22.20 -15.21 -1.30
CA SER A 466 22.35 -15.91 -2.58
C SER A 466 21.20 -15.52 -3.52
N SER A 467 21.27 -15.92 -4.79
CA SER A 467 20.15 -15.88 -5.76
C SER A 467 18.99 -16.83 -5.44
N SER A 468 18.78 -17.14 -4.16
CA SER A 468 17.81 -18.08 -3.63
C SER A 468 17.52 -17.84 -2.13
N THR A 469 18.05 -16.77 -1.54
CA THR A 469 17.82 -16.42 -0.14
C THR A 469 17.63 -14.91 0.05
N TYR A 470 16.88 -14.54 1.09
CA TYR A 470 16.51 -13.17 1.43
C TYR A 470 15.88 -12.43 0.24
N MET A 471 16.53 -11.39 -0.29
CA MET A 471 15.99 -10.56 -1.37
C MET A 471 16.34 -11.05 -2.78
N THR A 472 17.04 -12.20 -2.91
CA THR A 472 17.59 -12.86 -4.11
C THR A 472 18.52 -12.06 -5.02
N ASP A 473 18.33 -10.75 -5.12
CA ASP A 473 18.94 -9.94 -6.15
C ASP A 473 20.23 -9.28 -5.64
N TYR A 474 21.09 -8.87 -6.58
CA TYR A 474 22.43 -8.39 -6.28
C TYR A 474 22.51 -6.86 -6.29
N THR A 475 23.25 -6.27 -5.36
CA THR A 475 23.62 -4.84 -5.41
C THR A 475 25.10 -4.64 -5.74
N TRP A 476 25.37 -3.67 -6.61
CA TRP A 476 26.71 -3.16 -6.90
C TRP A 476 26.92 -1.82 -6.21
N ALA A 477 27.71 -1.81 -5.14
CA ALA A 477 28.16 -0.60 -4.49
C ALA A 477 29.61 -0.27 -4.90
N SER A 478 29.93 1.01 -5.04
CA SER A 478 31.31 1.42 -5.31
C SER A 478 31.63 2.79 -4.73
N SER A 479 32.39 2.77 -3.64
CA SER A 479 33.67 3.48 -3.67
C SER A 479 34.68 2.91 -2.66
N SER A 480 35.97 3.01 -3.01
CA SER A 480 37.06 3.13 -2.03
C SER A 480 37.39 4.60 -1.70
N GLN A 481 36.59 5.54 -2.22
CA GLN A 481 36.85 6.98 -2.30
C GLN A 481 35.81 7.77 -1.50
N ALA A 482 36.23 8.78 -0.74
CA ALA A 482 35.33 9.67 -0.02
C ALA A 482 34.88 10.86 -0.89
N GLY A 483 33.67 11.35 -0.69
CA GLY A 483 33.13 12.56 -1.31
C GLY A 483 32.65 12.37 -2.76
N VAL A 484 32.35 11.14 -3.17
CA VAL A 484 31.92 10.86 -4.56
C VAL A 484 30.42 10.55 -4.63
N TRP A 485 29.75 11.20 -5.59
CA TRP A 485 28.33 10.99 -5.87
C TRP A 485 28.13 9.95 -6.98
N ARG A 486 26.99 9.26 -6.92
CA ARG A 486 26.58 8.20 -7.85
C ARG A 486 25.08 8.25 -8.10
N VAL A 487 24.70 7.87 -9.32
CA VAL A 487 23.31 7.75 -9.77
C VAL A 487 22.87 6.29 -9.72
N ALA A 488 21.56 6.07 -9.70
CA ALA A 488 20.98 4.74 -9.60
C ALA A 488 20.70 4.10 -10.97
N LEU A 489 21.02 2.81 -11.07
CA LEU A 489 20.55 1.90 -12.10
C LEU A 489 19.78 0.75 -11.42
N TRP A 490 18.63 0.36 -11.96
CA TRP A 490 17.85 -0.78 -11.47
C TRP A 490 17.49 -1.78 -12.58
N GLY A 491 17.16 -3.00 -12.16
CA GLY A 491 16.63 -4.09 -12.99
C GLY A 491 17.68 -5.04 -13.57
N ALA A 492 18.97 -4.71 -13.47
CA ALA A 492 20.07 -5.34 -14.22
C ALA A 492 19.85 -5.33 -15.75
N SER A 493 20.56 -6.19 -16.48
CA SER A 493 20.47 -6.28 -17.95
C SER A 493 20.72 -7.71 -18.44
N LEU A 494 20.69 -7.91 -19.77
CA LEU A 494 20.73 -9.21 -20.45
C LEU A 494 21.83 -10.20 -20.02
N SER A 495 22.93 -9.75 -19.42
CA SER A 495 24.11 -10.58 -19.09
C SER A 495 24.47 -10.66 -17.59
N TYR A 496 23.47 -10.62 -16.71
CA TYR A 496 23.68 -10.64 -15.25
C TYR A 496 23.30 -11.97 -14.58
N SER A 497 22.62 -12.87 -15.29
CA SER A 497 22.17 -14.18 -14.82
C SER A 497 21.46 -14.06 -13.46
N SER A 498 21.77 -14.94 -12.51
CA SER A 498 21.23 -15.00 -11.16
C SER A 498 21.43 -13.73 -10.31
N ASN A 499 22.19 -12.73 -10.77
CA ASN A 499 22.34 -11.44 -10.08
C ASN A 499 21.24 -10.41 -10.46
N GLY A 500 20.52 -10.64 -11.56
CA GLY A 500 19.44 -9.76 -12.02
C GLY A 500 18.13 -9.96 -11.24
N GLY A 501 17.17 -9.06 -11.47
CA GLY A 501 15.88 -9.07 -10.76
C GLY A 501 15.37 -7.66 -10.46
N PHE A 502 14.20 -7.58 -9.85
CA PHE A 502 13.49 -6.33 -9.53
C PHE A 502 14.26 -5.43 -8.55
N LEU A 503 14.97 -6.02 -7.58
CA LEU A 503 15.82 -5.34 -6.59
C LEU A 503 17.28 -5.23 -7.03
N ALA A 504 17.66 -5.76 -8.20
CA ALA A 504 19.03 -5.70 -8.69
C ALA A 504 19.43 -4.25 -8.99
N ALA A 505 20.40 -3.72 -8.22
CA ALA A 505 20.62 -2.27 -8.11
C ALA A 505 22.11 -1.92 -8.19
N SER A 506 22.49 -1.05 -9.13
CA SER A 506 23.83 -0.45 -9.13
C SER A 506 23.81 0.99 -8.63
N PHE A 507 24.70 1.25 -7.68
CA PHE A 507 25.10 2.56 -7.18
C PHE A 507 26.58 2.83 -7.50
N ASP A 508 27.16 2.12 -8.48
CA ASP A 508 28.57 2.25 -8.85
C ASP A 508 28.85 3.38 -9.84
N SER A 509 27.81 3.85 -10.54
CA SER A 509 27.93 4.63 -11.77
C SER A 509 27.80 6.14 -11.54
N PRO A 510 28.70 6.96 -12.11
CA PRO A 510 28.61 8.42 -12.04
C PRO A 510 27.49 8.95 -12.95
N SER A 511 27.02 10.17 -12.69
CA SER A 511 26.02 10.89 -13.50
C SER A 511 26.35 10.94 -15.01
N GLY A 512 27.63 11.12 -15.34
CA GLY A 512 28.17 11.09 -16.70
C GLY A 512 28.31 9.69 -17.33
N ARG A 513 27.78 8.61 -16.73
CA ARG A 513 27.85 7.26 -17.31
C ARG A 513 27.05 7.20 -18.63
N VAL A 514 27.67 6.61 -19.64
CA VAL A 514 27.10 6.33 -20.97
C VAL A 514 27.49 4.89 -21.32
N TYR A 515 26.53 4.05 -21.73
CA TYR A 515 26.82 2.66 -22.09
C TYR A 515 25.73 2.03 -22.97
N GLY A 516 26.07 0.96 -23.68
CA GLY A 516 25.18 0.25 -24.61
C GLY A 516 24.00 -0.45 -23.94
N SER A 517 24.19 -0.96 -22.72
CA SER A 517 23.17 -1.67 -21.95
C SER A 517 22.52 -0.83 -20.84
N ILE A 518 22.58 0.50 -20.95
CA ILE A 518 21.91 1.44 -20.01
C ILE A 518 20.97 2.36 -20.79
N GLY A 519 19.69 2.33 -20.42
CA GLY A 519 18.62 3.15 -20.99
C GLY A 519 17.75 3.81 -19.92
N GLY A 520 16.47 3.98 -20.23
CA GLY A 520 15.50 4.64 -19.37
C GLY A 520 14.05 4.24 -19.67
N ARG A 521 13.10 4.87 -18.98
CA ARG A 521 11.66 4.66 -19.15
C ARG A 521 10.95 5.98 -18.87
N LEU A 522 9.95 6.32 -19.67
CA LEU A 522 9.19 7.57 -19.55
C LEU A 522 8.17 7.45 -18.40
N CYS A 523 7.99 8.50 -17.59
CA CYS A 523 6.97 8.58 -16.55
C CYS A 523 6.19 9.91 -16.62
N LEU A 524 4.99 9.92 -16.05
CA LEU A 524 4.07 11.05 -16.03
C LEU A 524 3.30 11.12 -14.71
N LYS A 525 3.31 12.27 -14.03
CA LYS A 525 2.34 12.56 -12.95
C LYS A 525 0.99 12.97 -13.53
N ILE A 526 -0.08 12.27 -13.13
CA ILE A 526 -1.47 12.57 -13.53
C ILE A 526 -2.21 13.18 -12.32
N GLU A 527 -2.37 14.49 -12.36
CA GLU A 527 -3.07 15.29 -11.34
C GLU A 527 -4.61 15.24 -11.51
#